data_AF-A0A838IEX4-F1
#
_entry.id   AF-A0A838IEX4-F1
#
_cell.length_a   1.000
_cell.length_b   1.000
_cell.length_c   1.000
_cell.angle_alpha   90.00
_cell.angle_beta   90.00
_cell.angle_gamma   90.00
#
_symmetry.space_group_name_H-M   'P 1'
#
loop_
_entity.id
_entity.type
_entity.pdbx_description
1 polymer ?
#
loop_
_entity_poly.entity_id
_entity_poly.type
_entity_poly.pdbx_seq_one_letter_code
_entity_poly.pdbx_strand_id
1 'polypeptide(L)'
;MVRTRCWTMFWVTDDGTMLVVVWSDATCTIGSAGLLASLCTCPSRKLCRHRVRTVLHMRGQASTAEPESEPASEPESEQDSEVEVAAHASVPGGPSSVDYDLGALRRQAGAGLWRKACDLMVRGLQTRIEADDLVIFPSLGVRVRFAPGLAIEAALCSCGVVGLCEHRLIAALAFHDDIPDVHARPKAAIDQSCALLWPRVVELMRVGLDSLPVEVAGDLHLLSRQIDTTIPAAGDDLRALAVLIEANARRSARYSSSAWLIATSRLAARLIALQSELGHRRRQLLVGRSRRDYVEASSLRLWALGAEGFRGPRGTLLRLWFVQPETGGFHHTSIGRAGPSPVSPWPHIFDGTCSPHSPDARHSACTSRSTWPEAVF
;
A
#
# COMPACT_ATOMS: atom_id res chain seq x y z
N MET A 1 20.51 30.87 -18.32
CA MET A 1 21.80 30.89 -19.05
C MET A 1 22.72 29.84 -18.42
N VAL A 2 22.74 28.63 -18.98
CA VAL A 2 23.55 27.50 -18.48
C VAL A 2 25.00 27.75 -18.90
N ARG A 3 25.88 28.07 -17.95
CA ARG A 3 27.32 28.17 -18.22
C ARG A 3 27.91 26.76 -18.32
N THR A 4 27.95 26.25 -19.54
CA THR A 4 28.66 25.04 -19.93
C THR A 4 30.16 25.31 -20.05
N ARG A 5 30.96 24.34 -19.58
CA ARG A 5 32.40 24.09 -19.85
C ARG A 5 33.43 24.94 -19.10
N CYS A 6 33.98 24.38 -18.02
CA CYS A 6 35.32 24.67 -17.53
C CYS A 6 36.08 23.34 -17.35
N TRP A 7 36.68 22.88 -18.44
CA TRP A 7 37.84 21.99 -18.41
C TRP A 7 38.90 22.68 -19.25
N THR A 8 40.16 22.53 -18.84
CA THR A 8 41.26 23.26 -19.48
C THR A 8 41.91 22.40 -20.55
N MET A 9 41.91 21.07 -20.38
CA MET A 9 42.57 20.15 -21.29
C MET A 9 42.18 18.70 -20.97
N PHE A 10 42.13 17.83 -21.99
CA PHE A 10 42.10 16.39 -21.81
C PHE A 10 43.00 15.74 -22.86
N TRP A 11 43.58 14.60 -22.51
CA TRP A 11 44.35 13.79 -23.43
C TRP A 11 44.30 12.33 -23.00
N VAL A 12 44.52 11.46 -23.96
CA VAL A 12 44.71 10.02 -23.76
C VAL A 12 46.22 9.78 -23.84
N THR A 13 46.77 8.94 -22.96
CA THR A 13 48.17 8.53 -23.06
C THR A 13 48.40 7.75 -24.36
N ASP A 14 49.59 7.82 -24.95
CA ASP A 14 49.91 7.18 -26.24
C ASP A 14 49.60 5.67 -26.28
N ASP A 15 49.57 5.01 -25.12
CA ASP A 15 49.22 3.60 -24.98
C ASP A 15 47.70 3.31 -24.97
N GLY A 16 46.84 4.33 -25.03
CA GLY A 16 45.37 4.21 -25.01
C GLY A 16 44.76 3.73 -23.68
N THR A 17 45.58 3.43 -22.67
CA THR A 17 45.16 2.74 -21.43
C THR A 17 44.69 3.68 -20.33
N MET A 18 45.07 4.97 -20.38
CA MET A 18 44.80 5.95 -19.35
C MET A 18 44.25 7.26 -19.96
N LEU A 19 43.16 7.75 -19.40
CA LEU A 19 42.55 9.02 -19.77
C LEU A 19 42.76 10.04 -18.65
N VAL A 20 43.34 11.19 -19.01
CA VAL A 20 43.62 12.30 -18.08
C VAL A 20 42.74 13.48 -18.43
N VAL A 21 41.94 13.95 -17.47
CA VAL A 21 41.07 15.13 -17.61
C VAL A 21 41.42 16.17 -16.56
N VAL A 22 41.69 17.39 -17.03
CA VAL A 22 41.98 18.54 -16.17
C VAL A 22 40.73 19.41 -16.05
N TRP A 23 40.10 19.35 -14.88
CA TRP A 23 39.06 20.28 -14.45
C TRP A 23 39.68 21.58 -13.94
N SER A 24 38.88 22.64 -13.83
CA SER A 24 39.33 23.93 -13.28
C SER A 24 39.91 23.85 -11.86
N ASP A 25 39.58 22.80 -11.10
CA ASP A 25 39.90 22.63 -9.69
C ASP A 25 40.47 21.24 -9.32
N ALA A 26 40.65 20.33 -10.29
CA ALA A 26 41.22 19.00 -10.05
C ALA A 26 41.64 18.29 -11.36
N THR A 27 42.58 17.35 -11.27
CA THR A 27 42.94 16.45 -12.36
C THR A 27 42.48 15.04 -12.02
N CYS A 28 41.82 14.38 -12.96
CA CYS A 28 41.35 13.00 -12.85
C CYS A 28 42.03 12.10 -13.86
N THR A 29 42.53 10.95 -13.40
CA THR A 29 43.11 9.91 -14.25
C THR A 29 42.28 8.64 -14.11
N ILE A 30 41.71 8.16 -15.21
CA ILE A 30 40.93 6.93 -15.25
C ILE A 30 41.63 5.92 -16.16
N GLY A 31 41.95 4.75 -15.61
CA GLY A 31 42.49 3.62 -16.36
C GLY A 31 41.45 2.52 -16.60
N SER A 32 41.86 1.49 -17.33
CA SER A 32 41.05 0.28 -17.62
C SER A 32 40.61 -0.49 -16.38
N ALA A 33 41.29 -0.32 -15.23
CA ALA A 33 40.92 -0.91 -13.94
C ALA A 33 39.62 -0.30 -13.33
N GLY A 34 38.99 0.66 -13.99
CA GLY A 34 37.65 1.15 -13.67
C GLY A 34 37.59 2.28 -12.65
N LEU A 35 36.36 2.74 -12.38
CA LEU A 35 36.10 3.97 -11.64
C LEU A 35 36.66 3.96 -10.22
N LEU A 36 36.69 2.81 -9.53
CA LEU A 36 37.20 2.73 -8.14
C LEU A 36 38.72 2.86 -8.05
N ALA A 37 39.45 2.47 -9.10
CA ALA A 37 40.90 2.59 -9.19
C ALA A 37 41.38 3.95 -9.75
N SER A 38 40.45 4.80 -10.22
CA SER A 38 40.81 6.12 -10.75
C SER A 38 41.41 7.05 -9.68
N LEU A 39 42.34 7.91 -10.10
CA LEU A 39 43.00 8.87 -9.23
C LEU A 39 42.43 10.27 -9.48
N CYS A 40 42.28 11.04 -8.41
CA CYS A 40 41.86 12.44 -8.50
C CYS A 40 42.68 13.27 -7.53
N THR A 41 43.13 14.46 -7.94
CA THR A 41 43.92 15.37 -7.09
C THR A 41 43.08 16.14 -6.05
N CYS A 42 41.78 15.82 -5.92
CA CYS A 42 40.91 16.43 -4.92
C CYS A 42 41.05 15.73 -3.55
N PRO A 43 40.73 16.37 -2.43
CA PRO A 43 40.92 15.80 -1.08
C PRO A 43 39.97 14.64 -0.73
N SER A 44 39.05 14.26 -1.61
CA SER A 44 38.12 13.15 -1.37
C SER A 44 38.82 11.81 -1.50
N ARG A 45 38.70 10.97 -0.46
CA ARG A 45 39.33 9.64 -0.39
C ARG A 45 38.53 8.53 -1.09
N LYS A 46 37.34 8.83 -1.61
CA LYS A 46 36.43 7.87 -2.28
C LYS A 46 36.01 8.41 -3.65
N LEU A 47 34.76 8.20 -4.03
CA LEU A 47 34.15 8.76 -5.24
C LEU A 47 33.94 10.27 -5.06
N CYS A 48 34.43 11.08 -5.99
CA CYS A 48 34.26 12.52 -6.00
C CYS A 48 33.49 12.97 -7.24
N ARG A 49 32.97 14.21 -7.21
CA ARG A 49 32.25 14.81 -8.34
C ARG A 49 33.07 14.80 -9.64
N HIS A 50 34.39 14.97 -9.54
CA HIS A 50 35.28 15.01 -10.69
C HIS A 50 35.42 13.65 -11.37
N ARG A 51 35.60 12.57 -10.58
CA ARG A 51 35.65 11.18 -11.08
C ARG A 51 34.34 10.76 -11.78
N VAL A 52 33.19 11.10 -11.17
CA VAL A 52 31.87 10.81 -11.77
C VAL A 52 31.68 11.59 -13.07
N ARG A 53 32.02 12.88 -13.07
CA ARG A 53 31.88 13.75 -14.24
C ARG A 53 32.76 13.29 -15.40
N THR A 54 33.98 12.81 -15.14
CA THR A 54 34.86 12.24 -16.16
C THR A 54 34.24 11.01 -16.83
N VAL A 55 33.68 10.08 -16.06
CA VAL A 55 33.02 8.86 -16.62
C VAL A 55 31.76 9.21 -17.42
N LEU A 56 30.93 10.12 -16.92
CA LEU A 56 29.73 10.55 -17.64
C LEU A 56 30.08 11.21 -18.97
N HIS A 57 31.19 11.95 -19.03
CA HIS A 57 31.67 12.54 -20.28
C HIS A 57 32.14 11.47 -21.28
N MET A 58 32.89 10.47 -20.82
CA MET A 58 33.30 9.33 -21.66
C MET A 58 32.09 8.61 -22.26
N ARG A 59 31.07 8.34 -21.45
CA ARG A 59 29.82 7.71 -21.92
C ARG A 59 29.10 8.59 -22.93
N GLY A 60 29.04 9.91 -22.69
CA GLY A 60 28.44 10.86 -23.63
C GLY A 60 29.11 10.86 -25.00
N GLN A 61 30.43 10.62 -25.09
CA GLN A 61 31.15 10.53 -26.36
C GLN A 61 31.02 9.17 -27.05
N ALA A 62 30.94 8.07 -26.29
CA ALA A 62 30.63 6.76 -26.86
C ALA A 62 29.23 6.71 -27.50
N SER A 63 28.32 7.58 -27.05
CA SER A 63 26.98 7.78 -27.64
C SER A 63 26.95 8.74 -28.82
N THR A 64 28.05 9.44 -29.14
CA THR A 64 28.13 10.42 -30.25
C THR A 64 29.17 10.07 -31.32
N ALA A 65 29.76 8.87 -31.26
CA ALA A 65 30.59 8.35 -32.34
C ALA A 65 29.72 7.54 -33.31
N GLU A 66 29.10 8.23 -34.28
CA GLU A 66 28.58 7.61 -35.51
C GLU A 66 29.77 7.25 -36.43
N PRO A 67 29.82 6.03 -37.00
CA PRO A 67 30.64 5.76 -38.16
C PRO A 67 29.90 6.25 -39.43
N GLU A 68 30.58 7.07 -40.22
CA GLU A 68 30.15 7.51 -41.55
C GLU A 68 29.94 6.32 -42.51
N SER A 69 28.74 6.19 -43.08
CA SER A 69 28.53 5.80 -44.47
C SER A 69 27.07 6.01 -44.93
N GLU A 70 26.87 6.99 -45.81
CA GLU A 70 25.73 7.12 -46.74
C GLU A 70 26.04 6.34 -48.05
N PRO A 71 25.12 6.24 -49.06
CA PRO A 71 23.70 5.89 -49.01
C PRO A 71 23.27 4.97 -50.21
N ALA A 72 22.01 4.49 -50.20
CA ALA A 72 21.14 4.11 -51.35
C ALA A 72 20.13 3.04 -50.86
N SER A 73 18.81 3.02 -51.11
CA SER A 73 17.91 3.72 -52.04
C SER A 73 16.46 3.38 -51.64
N GLU A 74 15.53 4.34 -51.70
CA GLU A 74 14.06 4.16 -51.66
C GLU A 74 13.49 3.92 -53.10
N PRO A 75 12.17 3.92 -53.40
CA PRO A 75 10.91 3.65 -52.65
C PRO A 75 9.99 2.65 -53.42
N GLU A 76 8.83 2.22 -52.90
CA GLU A 76 7.44 2.61 -53.28
C GLU A 76 6.51 1.62 -52.52
N SER A 77 5.32 1.94 -52.00
CA SER A 77 4.22 2.71 -52.58
C SER A 77 3.25 3.29 -51.52
N GLU A 78 2.61 4.37 -51.93
CA GLU A 78 1.64 5.25 -51.30
C GLU A 78 0.28 4.58 -50.98
N GLN A 79 -0.43 5.08 -49.95
CA GLN A 79 -1.67 5.85 -50.16
C GLN A 79 -2.28 6.42 -48.86
N ASP A 80 -2.66 7.70 -48.97
CA ASP A 80 -3.27 8.66 -48.05
C ASP A 80 -4.57 8.20 -47.37
N SER A 81 -4.82 8.48 -46.08
CA SER A 81 -5.08 9.75 -45.36
C SER A 81 -6.49 10.32 -45.58
N GLU A 82 -7.33 10.32 -44.54
CA GLU A 82 -8.11 11.49 -44.09
C GLU A 82 -8.65 11.30 -42.65
N VAL A 83 -8.67 12.40 -41.91
CA VAL A 83 -8.65 12.56 -40.43
C VAL A 83 -9.96 13.23 -39.97
N GLU A 84 -10.48 12.99 -38.75
CA GLU A 84 -10.68 14.00 -37.64
C GLU A 84 -11.86 13.55 -36.72
N VAL A 85 -11.99 13.75 -35.38
CA VAL A 85 -11.15 14.22 -34.24
C VAL A 85 -11.73 13.62 -32.91
N ALA A 86 -10.84 13.43 -31.93
CA ALA A 86 -11.00 13.61 -30.47
C ALA A 86 -11.89 12.69 -29.59
N ALA A 87 -11.22 11.87 -28.77
CA ALA A 87 -11.23 12.02 -27.30
C ALA A 87 -10.19 11.08 -26.63
N HIS A 88 -9.19 11.68 -25.99
CA HIS A 88 -8.27 11.15 -24.97
C HIS A 88 -8.01 9.63 -24.92
N ALA A 89 -7.10 9.17 -25.78
CA ALA A 89 -6.49 7.86 -25.64
C ALA A 89 -5.34 7.89 -24.62
N SER A 90 -5.46 7.02 -23.63
CA SER A 90 -4.40 6.49 -22.79
C SER A 90 -3.15 6.19 -23.61
N VAL A 91 -1.99 6.68 -23.15
CA VAL A 91 -0.70 6.20 -23.68
C VAL A 91 -0.58 4.72 -23.30
N PRO A 92 -0.36 3.80 -24.26
CA PRO A 92 -0.11 2.41 -23.96
C PRO A 92 1.24 2.30 -23.25
N GLY A 93 1.24 1.79 -22.02
CA GLY A 93 2.48 1.38 -21.35
C GLY A 93 3.16 0.31 -22.20
N GLY A 94 4.35 0.63 -22.72
CA GLY A 94 5.23 -0.37 -23.30
C GLY A 94 5.61 -1.43 -22.27
N PRO A 95 5.95 -2.66 -22.71
CA PRO A 95 6.25 -3.76 -21.79
C PRO A 95 7.45 -3.41 -20.90
N SER A 96 7.24 -3.41 -19.59
CA SER A 96 8.30 -3.25 -18.58
C SER A 96 9.34 -4.36 -18.75
N SER A 97 10.63 -4.01 -18.72
CA SER A 97 11.76 -4.92 -18.98
C SER A 97 12.06 -5.90 -17.82
N VAL A 98 11.14 -5.96 -16.85
CA VAL A 98 11.34 -6.57 -15.54
C VAL A 98 10.30 -7.68 -15.35
N ASP A 99 10.59 -8.85 -15.91
CA ASP A 99 9.85 -10.08 -15.64
C ASP A 99 10.79 -11.04 -14.89
N TYR A 100 10.64 -11.08 -13.57
CA TYR A 100 11.42 -11.98 -12.72
C TYR A 100 10.61 -13.23 -12.39
N ASP A 101 11.20 -14.42 -12.53
CA ASP A 101 10.54 -15.66 -12.08
C ASP A 101 10.31 -15.64 -10.56
N LEU A 102 9.04 -15.69 -10.14
CA LEU A 102 8.62 -15.75 -8.75
C LEU A 102 9.23 -16.94 -8.00
N GLY A 103 9.44 -18.08 -8.68
CA GLY A 103 10.06 -19.27 -8.11
C GLY A 103 11.55 -19.05 -7.79
N ALA A 104 12.28 -18.39 -8.67
CA ALA A 104 13.66 -17.96 -8.44
C ALA A 104 13.75 -16.90 -7.32
N LEU A 105 12.90 -15.86 -7.36
CA LEU A 105 12.88 -14.81 -6.34
C LEU A 105 12.62 -15.37 -4.94
N ARG A 106 11.69 -16.32 -4.80
CA ARG A 106 11.42 -16.98 -3.52
C ARG A 106 12.62 -17.74 -2.96
N ARG A 107 13.35 -18.45 -3.83
CA ARG A 107 14.56 -19.20 -3.43
C ARG A 107 15.68 -18.25 -2.98
N GLN A 108 15.83 -17.13 -3.68
CA GLN A 108 16.85 -16.12 -3.44
C GLN A 108 16.60 -15.29 -2.17
N ALA A 109 15.33 -14.91 -1.91
CA ALA A 109 14.93 -14.15 -0.72
C ALA A 109 14.95 -14.97 0.58
N GLY A 110 14.77 -16.28 0.47
CA GLY A 110 14.52 -17.15 1.63
C GLY A 110 13.12 -16.95 2.23
N ALA A 111 12.69 -17.90 3.07
CA ALA A 111 11.30 -17.98 3.53
C ALA A 111 10.83 -16.79 4.37
N GLY A 112 11.72 -16.16 5.14
CA GLY A 112 11.40 -15.03 6.02
C GLY A 112 11.10 -13.75 5.25
N LEU A 113 12.07 -13.33 4.43
CA LEU A 113 11.99 -12.08 3.65
C LEU A 113 10.90 -12.18 2.57
N TRP A 114 10.76 -13.34 1.93
CA TRP A 114 9.65 -13.62 1.02
C TRP A 114 8.29 -13.45 1.69
N ARG A 115 8.11 -14.08 2.86
CA ARG A 115 6.84 -13.98 3.61
C ARG A 115 6.51 -12.54 3.95
N LYS A 116 7.49 -11.78 4.42
CA LYS A 116 7.30 -10.38 4.81
C LYS A 116 6.91 -9.49 3.62
N ALA A 117 7.57 -9.67 2.47
CA ALA A 117 7.28 -8.91 1.26
C ALA A 117 5.87 -9.21 0.70
N CYS A 118 5.51 -10.49 0.58
CA CYS A 118 4.16 -10.89 0.18
C CYS A 118 3.10 -10.37 1.17
N ASP A 119 3.38 -10.42 2.47
CA ASP A 119 2.48 -9.91 3.51
C ASP A 119 2.18 -8.41 3.32
N LEU A 120 3.21 -7.58 3.12
CA LEU A 120 3.02 -6.15 2.89
C LEU A 120 2.22 -5.85 1.62
N MET A 121 2.46 -6.60 0.53
CA MET A 121 1.69 -6.46 -0.70
C MET A 121 0.22 -6.86 -0.52
N VAL A 122 -0.05 -8.01 0.12
CA VAL A 122 -1.42 -8.47 0.43
C VAL A 122 -2.15 -7.47 1.32
N ARG A 123 -1.44 -6.86 2.28
CA ARG A 123 -1.97 -5.80 3.16
C ARG A 123 -2.23 -4.47 2.45
N GLY A 124 -1.89 -4.37 1.17
CA GLY A 124 -2.21 -3.20 0.34
C GLY A 124 -1.20 -2.07 0.48
N LEU A 125 0.07 -2.39 0.71
CA LEU A 125 1.14 -1.41 0.61
C LEU A 125 1.05 -0.72 -0.76
N GLN A 126 0.92 0.61 -0.76
CA GLN A 126 0.81 1.36 -1.99
C GLN A 126 2.16 1.42 -2.70
N THR A 127 2.17 0.97 -3.94
CA THR A 127 3.29 1.10 -4.85
C THR A 127 2.85 1.94 -6.05
N ARG A 128 3.73 2.83 -6.51
CA ARG A 128 3.56 3.54 -7.78
C ARG A 128 4.71 3.14 -8.69
N ILE A 129 4.38 2.63 -9.86
CA ILE A 129 5.35 2.35 -10.93
C ILE A 129 5.38 3.58 -11.84
N GLU A 130 6.56 4.15 -12.03
CA GLU A 130 6.84 5.24 -12.95
C GLU A 130 7.70 4.74 -14.12
N ALA A 131 8.02 5.62 -15.08
CA ALA A 131 8.92 5.30 -16.18
C ALA A 131 10.31 4.85 -15.70
N ASP A 132 11.03 4.13 -16.56
CA ASP A 132 12.35 3.53 -16.29
C ASP A 132 12.37 2.47 -15.18
N ASP A 133 11.29 1.69 -15.04
CA ASP A 133 11.16 0.62 -14.03
C ASP A 133 11.47 1.14 -12.60
N LEU A 134 11.01 2.37 -12.30
CA LEU A 134 11.09 2.99 -10.99
C LEU A 134 9.84 2.69 -10.18
N VAL A 135 10.01 2.03 -9.05
CA VAL A 135 8.94 1.76 -8.07
C VAL A 135 9.12 2.67 -6.85
N ILE A 136 8.07 3.41 -6.54
CA ILE A 136 8.00 4.33 -5.40
C ILE A 136 7.06 3.74 -4.34
N PHE A 137 7.50 3.79 -3.09
CA PHE A 137 6.73 3.45 -1.89
C PHE A 137 6.40 4.73 -1.11
N PRO A 138 5.26 5.39 -1.37
CA PRO A 138 4.96 6.70 -0.77
C PRO A 138 4.93 6.63 0.77
N SER A 139 4.35 5.57 1.32
CA SER A 139 4.24 5.38 2.77
C SER A 139 5.59 5.15 3.46
N LEU A 140 6.56 4.54 2.77
CA LEU A 140 7.88 4.21 3.31
C LEU A 140 8.95 5.27 2.98
N GLY A 141 8.66 6.19 2.05
CA GLY A 141 9.65 7.14 1.53
C GLY A 141 10.80 6.46 0.76
N VAL A 142 10.60 5.22 0.31
CA VAL A 142 11.62 4.41 -0.38
C VAL A 142 11.37 4.39 -1.88
N ARG A 143 12.46 4.35 -2.64
CA ARG A 143 12.45 4.24 -4.11
C ARG A 143 13.36 3.09 -4.53
N VAL A 144 12.90 2.29 -5.48
CA VAL A 144 13.67 1.18 -6.09
C VAL A 144 13.65 1.36 -7.59
N ARG A 145 14.82 1.41 -8.21
CA ARG A 145 14.96 1.43 -9.67
C ARG A 145 15.62 0.14 -10.14
N PHE A 146 14.98 -0.52 -11.09
CA PHE A 146 15.56 -1.66 -11.79
C PHE A 146 16.43 -1.20 -12.95
N ALA A 147 17.41 -2.02 -13.29
CA ALA A 147 18.24 -1.83 -14.46
C ALA A 147 17.99 -3.02 -15.39
N PRO A 148 17.73 -2.78 -16.69
CA PRO A 148 17.38 -3.83 -17.63
C PRO A 148 18.47 -4.91 -17.69
N GLY A 149 18.06 -6.17 -17.65
CA GLY A 149 18.97 -7.33 -17.75
C GLY A 149 19.86 -7.58 -16.54
N LEU A 150 19.71 -6.84 -15.44
CA LEU A 150 20.45 -7.10 -14.19
C LEU A 150 19.61 -7.86 -13.17
N ALA A 151 20.31 -8.62 -12.32
CA ALA A 151 19.71 -9.30 -11.18
C ALA A 151 19.08 -8.30 -10.20
N ILE A 152 18.07 -8.76 -9.46
CA ILE A 152 17.34 -7.95 -8.46
C ILE A 152 18.25 -7.32 -7.40
N GLU A 153 19.37 -7.96 -7.04
CA GLU A 153 20.37 -7.40 -6.13
C GLU A 153 21.06 -6.15 -6.64
N ALA A 154 21.13 -5.98 -7.96
CA ALA A 154 21.74 -4.80 -8.57
C ALA A 154 20.78 -3.60 -8.62
N ALA A 155 19.50 -3.80 -8.29
CA ALA A 155 18.51 -2.73 -8.24
C ALA A 155 18.93 -1.64 -7.23
N LEU A 156 18.78 -0.39 -7.64
CA LEU A 156 19.11 0.77 -6.82
C LEU A 156 17.97 1.03 -5.85
N CYS A 157 18.16 0.67 -4.58
CA CYS A 157 17.21 0.97 -3.52
C CYS A 157 17.72 2.11 -2.63
N SER A 158 16.87 3.10 -2.35
CA SER A 158 17.23 4.23 -1.48
C SER A 158 17.44 3.86 -0.01
N CYS A 159 17.15 2.62 0.41
CA CYS A 159 17.42 2.15 1.77
C CYS A 159 18.91 1.89 2.05
N GLY A 160 19.78 1.82 1.02
CA GLY A 160 21.22 1.67 1.18
C GLY A 160 21.72 0.27 1.55
N VAL A 161 20.81 -0.71 1.73
CA VAL A 161 21.17 -2.10 2.03
C VAL A 161 21.87 -2.75 0.82
N VAL A 162 22.98 -3.44 1.08
CA VAL A 162 23.72 -4.23 0.09
C VAL A 162 23.05 -5.59 -0.06
N GLY A 163 22.88 -6.06 -1.30
CA GLY A 163 22.17 -7.31 -1.60
C GLY A 163 20.65 -7.18 -1.54
N LEU A 164 19.94 -8.32 -1.49
CA LEU A 164 18.49 -8.34 -1.58
C LEU A 164 17.85 -7.79 -0.29
N CYS A 165 17.16 -6.66 -0.40
CA CYS A 165 16.36 -6.09 0.67
C CYS A 165 14.86 -6.28 0.40
N GLU A 166 14.06 -6.16 1.47
CA GLU A 166 12.60 -6.23 1.41
C GLU A 166 12.00 -5.30 0.35
N HIS A 167 12.45 -4.05 0.26
CA HIS A 167 11.96 -3.10 -0.73
C HIS A 167 12.22 -3.53 -2.17
N ARG A 168 13.39 -4.11 -2.47
CA ARG A 168 13.71 -4.63 -3.82
C ARG A 168 12.78 -5.77 -4.18
N LEU A 169 12.53 -6.67 -3.23
CA LEU A 169 11.63 -7.79 -3.44
C LEU A 169 10.19 -7.34 -3.65
N ILE A 170 9.68 -6.44 -2.82
CA ILE A 170 8.33 -5.87 -2.98
C ILE A 170 8.21 -5.11 -4.30
N ALA A 171 9.25 -4.37 -4.70
CA ALA A 171 9.26 -3.65 -5.96
C ALA A 171 9.19 -4.62 -7.16
N ALA A 172 9.87 -5.76 -7.09
CA ALA A 172 9.77 -6.80 -8.11
C ALA A 172 8.36 -7.41 -8.12
N LEU A 173 7.80 -7.73 -6.95
CA LEU A 173 6.43 -8.24 -6.82
C LEU A 173 5.37 -7.27 -7.35
N ALA A 174 5.62 -5.95 -7.35
CA ALA A 174 4.69 -4.96 -7.86
C ALA A 174 4.46 -5.05 -9.38
N PHE A 175 5.36 -5.68 -10.14
CA PHE A 175 5.20 -5.94 -11.57
C PHE A 175 4.40 -7.22 -11.87
N HIS A 176 4.07 -8.02 -10.85
CA HIS A 176 3.31 -9.26 -11.02
C HIS A 176 1.85 -9.06 -10.61
N ASP A 177 0.93 -9.51 -11.46
CA ASP A 177 -0.51 -9.51 -11.17
C ASP A 177 -0.89 -10.55 -10.11
N ASP A 178 -0.17 -11.68 -10.07
CA ASP A 178 -0.43 -12.82 -9.17
C ASP A 178 0.59 -12.89 -8.05
N ILE A 179 0.41 -12.04 -7.02
CA ILE A 179 1.24 -12.08 -5.83
C ILE A 179 0.81 -13.28 -4.96
N PRO A 180 1.72 -14.20 -4.63
CA PRO A 180 1.39 -15.35 -3.81
C PRO A 180 1.00 -14.90 -2.41
N ASP A 181 -0.20 -15.30 -1.99
CA ASP A 181 -0.68 -15.01 -0.65
C ASP A 181 -0.07 -15.99 0.34
N VAL A 182 0.80 -15.45 1.18
CA VAL A 182 1.46 -16.21 2.25
C VAL A 182 0.54 -16.50 3.43
N HIS A 183 -0.62 -15.85 3.50
CA HIS A 183 -1.71 -16.14 4.43
C HIS A 183 -2.80 -16.99 3.81
N ALA A 184 -2.57 -17.53 2.61
CA ALA A 184 -3.50 -18.43 1.94
C ALA A 184 -3.84 -19.56 2.91
N ARG A 185 -5.09 -19.57 3.35
CA ARG A 185 -5.54 -20.56 4.31
C ARG A 185 -5.73 -21.89 3.61
N PRO A 186 -5.27 -23.01 4.21
CA PRO A 186 -5.44 -24.32 3.61
C PRO A 186 -6.92 -24.58 3.31
N LYS A 187 -7.22 -25.04 2.09
CA LYS A 187 -8.59 -25.37 1.67
C LYS A 187 -9.26 -26.31 2.68
N ALA A 188 -8.53 -27.33 3.16
CA ALA A 188 -9.03 -28.26 4.18
C ALA A 188 -9.50 -27.58 5.48
N ALA A 189 -8.82 -26.53 5.95
CA ALA A 189 -9.21 -25.79 7.15
C ALA A 189 -10.46 -24.91 6.91
N ILE A 190 -10.58 -24.36 5.70
CA ILE A 190 -11.79 -23.65 5.26
C ILE A 190 -12.96 -24.64 5.18
N ASP A 191 -12.76 -25.79 4.54
CA ASP A 191 -13.78 -26.84 4.37
C ASP A 191 -14.28 -27.36 5.73
N GLN A 192 -13.36 -27.59 6.68
CA GLN A 192 -13.72 -27.97 8.05
C GLN A 192 -14.57 -26.90 8.74
N SER A 193 -14.22 -25.62 8.56
CA SER A 193 -15.00 -24.51 9.11
C SER A 193 -16.38 -24.41 8.46
N CYS A 194 -16.48 -24.62 7.15
CA CYS A 194 -17.76 -24.69 6.45
C CYS A 194 -18.63 -25.84 6.96
N ALA A 195 -18.06 -27.03 7.15
CA ALA A 195 -18.75 -28.20 7.68
C ALA A 195 -19.26 -27.99 9.13
N LEU A 196 -18.50 -27.26 9.94
CA LEU A 196 -18.92 -26.87 11.30
C LEU A 196 -20.11 -25.91 11.28
N LEU A 197 -20.11 -24.94 10.35
CA LEU A 197 -21.10 -23.86 10.32
C LEU A 197 -22.40 -24.22 9.61
N TRP A 198 -22.34 -25.06 8.58
CA TRP A 198 -23.51 -25.36 7.76
C TRP A 198 -24.71 -25.90 8.54
N PRO A 199 -24.56 -26.88 9.47
CA PRO A 199 -25.68 -27.36 10.28
C PRO A 199 -26.32 -26.25 11.12
N ARG A 200 -25.52 -25.27 11.59
CA ARG A 200 -26.01 -24.14 12.38
C ARG A 200 -26.83 -23.18 11.53
N VAL A 201 -26.39 -22.89 10.30
CA VAL A 201 -27.18 -22.06 9.39
C VAL A 201 -28.53 -22.71 9.09
N VAL A 202 -28.56 -24.02 8.84
CA VAL A 202 -29.81 -24.77 8.61
C VAL A 202 -30.71 -24.71 9.83
N GLU A 203 -30.16 -24.90 11.03
CA GLU A 203 -30.90 -24.82 12.30
C GLU A 203 -31.51 -23.42 12.52
N LEU A 204 -30.72 -22.36 12.35
CA LEU A 204 -31.18 -20.97 12.48
C LEU A 204 -32.32 -20.65 11.52
N MET A 205 -32.24 -21.14 10.27
CA MET A 205 -33.29 -20.94 9.27
C MET A 205 -34.54 -21.77 9.56
N ARG A 206 -34.39 -22.99 10.10
CA ARG A 206 -35.51 -23.87 10.45
C ARG A 206 -36.31 -23.37 11.65
N VAL A 207 -35.61 -22.90 12.69
CA VAL A 207 -36.26 -22.39 13.91
C VAL A 207 -36.85 -20.99 13.68
N GLY A 208 -36.16 -20.16 12.90
CA GLY A 208 -36.55 -18.78 12.65
C GLY A 208 -36.29 -17.86 13.84
N LEU A 209 -36.10 -16.57 13.58
CA LEU A 209 -35.62 -15.61 14.57
C LEU A 209 -36.55 -15.47 15.79
N ASP A 210 -37.86 -15.56 15.59
CA ASP A 210 -38.86 -15.32 16.63
C ASP A 210 -38.91 -16.44 17.67
N SER A 211 -38.43 -17.64 17.33
CA SER A 211 -38.41 -18.81 18.21
C SER A 211 -37.02 -19.10 18.78
N LEU A 212 -36.01 -18.28 18.47
CA LEU A 212 -34.64 -18.53 18.94
C LEU A 212 -34.45 -18.03 20.39
N PRO A 213 -33.94 -18.89 21.29
CA PRO A 213 -33.51 -18.46 22.61
C PRO A 213 -32.36 -17.44 22.53
N VAL A 214 -32.28 -16.54 23.52
CA VAL A 214 -31.19 -15.54 23.59
C VAL A 214 -29.82 -16.18 23.79
N GLU A 215 -29.79 -17.36 24.40
CA GLU A 215 -28.60 -18.17 24.66
C GLU A 215 -27.86 -18.53 23.36
N VAL A 216 -28.60 -18.69 22.26
CA VAL A 216 -28.04 -18.96 20.92
C VAL A 216 -27.09 -17.84 20.49
N ALA A 217 -27.33 -16.59 20.90
CA ALA A 217 -26.42 -15.49 20.60
C ALA A 217 -25.01 -15.71 21.21
N GLY A 218 -24.95 -16.30 22.41
CA GLY A 218 -23.71 -16.69 23.07
C GLY A 218 -22.95 -17.76 22.27
N ASP A 219 -23.66 -18.78 21.80
CA ASP A 219 -23.08 -19.85 20.97
C ASP A 219 -22.53 -19.32 19.65
N LEU A 220 -23.25 -18.41 18.99
CA LEU A 220 -22.77 -17.76 17.76
C LEU A 220 -21.52 -16.91 18.02
N HIS A 221 -21.40 -16.28 19.19
CA HIS A 221 -20.17 -15.58 19.57
C HIS A 221 -18.99 -16.52 19.80
N LEU A 222 -19.21 -17.69 20.40
CA LEU A 222 -18.16 -18.71 20.57
C LEU A 222 -17.71 -19.27 19.22
N LEU A 223 -18.65 -19.65 18.35
CA LEU A 223 -18.38 -20.12 17.00
C LEU A 223 -17.62 -19.07 16.18
N SER A 224 -18.04 -17.80 16.28
CA SER A 224 -17.36 -16.67 15.62
C SER A 224 -15.89 -16.57 15.99
N ARG A 225 -15.55 -16.78 17.28
CA ARG A 225 -14.15 -16.78 17.73
C ARG A 225 -13.38 -18.00 17.23
N GLN A 226 -14.02 -19.16 17.18
CA GLN A 226 -13.40 -20.41 16.72
C GLN A 226 -12.98 -20.33 15.25
N ILE A 227 -13.78 -19.66 14.41
CA ILE A 227 -13.52 -19.55 12.96
C ILE A 227 -12.82 -18.25 12.55
N ASP A 228 -12.54 -17.32 13.48
CA ASP A 228 -12.02 -15.98 13.13
C ASP A 228 -10.67 -16.05 12.39
N THR A 229 -9.89 -17.09 12.67
CA THR A 229 -8.59 -17.35 12.02
C THR A 229 -8.71 -18.10 10.71
N THR A 230 -9.88 -18.69 10.38
CA THR A 230 -10.10 -19.47 9.16
C THR A 230 -10.99 -18.73 8.16
N ILE A 231 -12.13 -18.20 8.60
CA ILE A 231 -13.13 -17.48 7.79
C ILE A 231 -13.66 -16.26 8.59
N PRO A 232 -12.85 -15.21 8.84
CA PRO A 232 -13.22 -14.04 9.63
C PRO A 232 -14.47 -13.32 9.10
N ALA A 233 -14.69 -13.30 7.78
CA ALA A 233 -15.92 -12.73 7.24
C ALA A 233 -17.16 -13.48 7.74
N ALA A 234 -17.12 -14.82 7.82
CA ALA A 234 -18.19 -15.60 8.42
C ALA A 234 -18.28 -15.34 9.94
N GLY A 235 -17.15 -15.12 10.60
CA GLY A 235 -17.11 -14.66 11.98
C GLY A 235 -17.88 -13.34 12.19
N ASP A 236 -17.74 -12.37 11.29
CA ASP A 236 -18.51 -11.12 11.31
C ASP A 236 -20.01 -11.34 11.11
N ASP A 237 -20.40 -12.24 10.20
CA ASP A 237 -21.81 -12.57 9.99
C ASP A 237 -22.43 -13.21 11.25
N LEU A 238 -21.74 -14.15 11.90
CA LEU A 238 -22.20 -14.75 13.15
C LEU A 238 -22.37 -13.70 14.25
N ARG A 239 -21.46 -12.72 14.34
CA ARG A 239 -21.58 -11.59 15.29
C ARG A 239 -22.78 -10.71 14.97
N ALA A 240 -23.06 -10.46 13.70
CA ALA A 240 -24.22 -9.69 13.28
C ALA A 240 -25.54 -10.43 13.63
N LEU A 241 -25.59 -11.74 13.38
CA LEU A 241 -26.74 -12.58 13.74
C LEU A 241 -26.99 -12.61 15.26
N ALA A 242 -25.93 -12.76 16.07
CA ALA A 242 -26.03 -12.71 17.53
C ALA A 242 -26.65 -11.38 18.02
N VAL A 243 -26.21 -10.25 17.45
CA VAL A 243 -26.77 -8.92 17.78
C VAL A 243 -28.26 -8.82 17.43
N LEU A 244 -28.70 -9.44 16.33
CA LEU A 244 -30.11 -9.46 15.95
C LEU A 244 -30.96 -10.35 16.86
N ILE A 245 -30.44 -11.50 17.30
CA ILE A 245 -31.09 -12.37 18.30
C ILE A 245 -31.26 -11.62 19.62
N GLU A 246 -30.21 -10.98 20.11
CA GLU A 246 -30.27 -10.17 21.34
C GLU A 246 -31.25 -9.00 21.21
N ALA A 247 -31.28 -8.33 20.06
CA ALA A 247 -32.22 -7.24 19.79
C ALA A 247 -33.68 -7.74 19.78
N ASN A 248 -33.93 -8.91 19.19
CA ASN A 248 -35.26 -9.53 19.16
C ASN A 248 -35.72 -9.92 20.57
N ALA A 249 -34.86 -10.61 21.33
CA ALA A 249 -35.15 -11.01 22.71
C ALA A 249 -35.49 -9.82 23.62
N ARG A 250 -34.87 -8.66 23.39
CA ARG A 250 -35.15 -7.41 24.11
C ARG A 250 -36.30 -6.58 23.52
N ARG A 251 -36.96 -7.05 22.45
CA ARG A 251 -37.99 -6.31 21.69
C ARG A 251 -37.52 -4.90 21.30
N SER A 252 -36.26 -4.78 20.91
CA SER A 252 -35.64 -3.51 20.57
C SER A 252 -36.09 -3.00 19.21
N ALA A 253 -36.28 -1.69 19.05
CA ALA A 253 -36.53 -1.06 17.74
C ALA A 253 -35.38 -1.25 16.72
N ARG A 254 -34.23 -1.77 17.16
CA ARG A 254 -33.10 -2.17 16.30
C ARG A 254 -33.31 -3.51 15.60
N TYR A 255 -34.37 -4.23 15.97
CA TYR A 255 -34.78 -5.47 15.31
C TYR A 255 -35.20 -5.20 13.86
N SER A 256 -34.79 -6.10 12.97
CA SER A 256 -35.25 -6.11 11.58
C SER A 256 -35.22 -7.53 11.04
N SER A 257 -36.39 -8.06 10.69
CA SER A 257 -36.53 -9.39 10.05
C SER A 257 -35.82 -9.41 8.68
N SER A 258 -35.81 -8.29 7.96
CA SER A 258 -35.05 -8.15 6.72
C SER A 258 -33.54 -8.22 6.97
N ALA A 259 -33.03 -7.54 8.00
CA ALA A 259 -31.61 -7.62 8.35
C ALA A 259 -31.19 -9.04 8.75
N TRP A 260 -32.07 -9.78 9.43
CA TRP A 260 -31.88 -11.19 9.73
C TRP A 260 -31.74 -12.03 8.47
N LEU A 261 -32.71 -11.95 7.55
CA LEU A 261 -32.69 -12.70 6.30
C LEU A 261 -31.48 -12.37 5.45
N ILE A 262 -31.07 -11.10 5.38
CA ILE A 262 -29.86 -10.68 4.67
C ILE A 262 -28.62 -11.30 5.31
N ALA A 263 -28.49 -11.24 6.64
CA ALA A 263 -27.34 -11.76 7.35
C ALA A 263 -27.23 -13.30 7.24
N THR A 264 -28.33 -14.03 7.40
CA THR A 264 -28.34 -15.49 7.25
C THR A 264 -28.10 -15.91 5.80
N SER A 265 -28.72 -15.24 4.83
CA SER A 265 -28.52 -15.54 3.40
C SER A 265 -27.09 -15.25 2.97
N ARG A 266 -26.49 -14.14 3.44
CA ARG A 266 -25.09 -13.81 3.16
C ARG A 266 -24.14 -14.87 3.71
N LEU A 267 -24.38 -15.32 4.95
CA LEU A 267 -23.60 -16.40 5.56
C LEU A 267 -23.75 -17.69 4.74
N ALA A 268 -24.98 -18.12 4.44
CA ALA A 268 -25.26 -19.31 3.66
C ALA A 268 -24.59 -19.28 2.27
N ALA A 269 -24.78 -18.18 1.53
CA ALA A 269 -24.20 -17.99 0.21
C ALA A 269 -22.67 -18.03 0.25
N ARG A 270 -22.05 -17.46 1.28
CA ARG A 270 -20.59 -17.54 1.47
C ARG A 270 -20.14 -18.98 1.67
N LEU A 271 -20.81 -19.75 2.53
CA LEU A 271 -20.42 -21.15 2.79
C LEU A 271 -20.54 -21.99 1.51
N ILE A 272 -21.64 -21.85 0.76
CA ILE A 272 -21.83 -22.53 -0.54
C ILE A 272 -20.72 -22.15 -1.53
N ALA A 273 -20.43 -20.85 -1.65
CA ALA A 273 -19.40 -20.38 -2.57
C ALA A 273 -18.01 -20.90 -2.16
N LEU A 274 -17.68 -20.93 -0.87
CA LEU A 274 -16.39 -21.43 -0.38
C LEU A 274 -16.19 -22.93 -0.61
N GLN A 275 -17.28 -23.71 -0.65
CA GLN A 275 -17.25 -25.14 -1.00
C GLN A 275 -17.10 -25.40 -2.49
N SER A 276 -17.32 -24.38 -3.33
CA SER A 276 -17.19 -24.49 -4.78
C SER A 276 -15.74 -24.36 -5.25
N GLU A 277 -15.46 -24.80 -6.48
CA GLU A 277 -14.16 -24.58 -7.10
C GLU A 277 -14.00 -23.11 -7.52
N LEU A 278 -13.34 -22.34 -6.64
CA LEU A 278 -13.02 -20.94 -6.87
C LEU A 278 -11.54 -20.73 -7.11
N GLY A 279 -11.22 -19.81 -8.01
CA GLY A 279 -9.89 -19.23 -8.14
C GLY A 279 -9.44 -18.55 -6.84
N HIS A 280 -8.12 -18.45 -6.67
CA HIS A 280 -7.49 -18.04 -5.41
C HIS A 280 -7.99 -16.68 -4.88
N ARG A 281 -8.02 -15.66 -5.73
CA ARG A 281 -8.47 -14.29 -5.41
C ARG A 281 -9.93 -14.26 -4.95
N ARG A 282 -10.84 -14.97 -5.63
CA ARG A 282 -12.26 -15.02 -5.25
C ARG A 282 -12.45 -15.70 -3.90
N ARG A 283 -11.72 -16.79 -3.64
CA ARG A 283 -11.74 -17.48 -2.34
C ARG A 283 -11.31 -16.55 -1.21
N GLN A 284 -10.24 -15.78 -1.39
CA GLN A 284 -9.76 -14.82 -0.38
C GLN A 284 -10.78 -13.76 -0.04
N LEU A 285 -11.45 -13.18 -1.06
CA LEU A 285 -12.49 -12.18 -0.84
C LEU A 285 -13.64 -12.73 0.02
N LEU A 286 -14.01 -14.00 -0.20
CA LEU A 286 -15.05 -14.66 0.59
C LEU A 286 -14.58 -15.02 2.00
N VAL A 287 -13.33 -15.45 2.15
CA VAL A 287 -12.72 -15.76 3.45
C VAL A 287 -12.63 -14.50 4.34
N GLY A 288 -12.30 -13.36 3.73
CA GLY A 288 -12.13 -12.08 4.40
C GLY A 288 -10.84 -11.96 5.22
N ARG A 289 -10.64 -10.77 5.80
CA ARG A 289 -9.44 -10.41 6.57
C ARG A 289 -9.77 -10.28 8.04
N SER A 290 -8.87 -10.70 8.92
CA SER A 290 -9.04 -10.45 10.35
C SER A 290 -8.68 -8.99 10.65
N ARG A 291 -9.38 -8.37 11.60
CA ARG A 291 -9.07 -6.99 12.04
C ARG A 291 -7.70 -6.85 12.71
N ARG A 292 -6.96 -7.94 12.93
CA ARG A 292 -5.66 -7.93 13.61
C ARG A 292 -4.48 -7.61 12.68
N ASP A 293 -4.72 -7.46 11.39
CA ASP A 293 -3.68 -7.19 10.39
C ASP A 293 -3.34 -5.69 10.31
N TYR A 294 -3.08 -5.05 11.46
CA TYR A 294 -2.61 -3.67 11.50
C TYR A 294 -1.19 -3.60 10.94
N VAL A 295 -0.94 -2.63 10.06
CA VAL A 295 0.40 -2.26 9.62
C VAL A 295 0.82 -1.05 10.42
N GLU A 296 2.10 -0.98 10.75
CA GLU A 296 2.69 0.23 11.30
C GLU A 296 2.53 1.34 10.25
N ALA A 297 1.64 2.29 10.52
CA ALA A 297 1.50 3.46 9.67
C ALA A 297 2.77 4.29 9.84
N SER A 298 3.31 4.81 8.74
CA SER A 298 4.32 5.87 8.85
C SER A 298 3.74 7.06 9.61
N SER A 299 4.60 7.92 10.16
CA SER A 299 4.17 9.09 10.93
C SER A 299 3.15 9.91 10.14
N LEU A 300 1.87 9.82 10.54
CA LEU A 300 0.77 10.54 9.92
C LEU A 300 0.57 11.85 10.66
N ARG A 301 0.58 12.97 9.94
CA ARG A 301 0.06 14.23 10.47
C ARG A 301 -1.44 14.28 10.20
N LEU A 302 -2.23 14.35 11.26
CA LEU A 302 -3.68 14.38 11.18
C LEU A 302 -4.21 15.63 11.90
N TRP A 303 -5.14 16.33 11.27
CA TRP A 303 -5.89 17.41 11.90
C TRP A 303 -7.26 16.88 12.32
N ALA A 304 -7.57 17.00 13.61
CA ALA A 304 -8.88 16.62 14.13
C ALA A 304 -9.95 17.59 13.59
N LEU A 305 -10.97 17.04 12.93
CA LEU A 305 -12.11 17.79 12.41
C LEU A 305 -13.26 17.85 13.41
N GLY A 306 -13.39 16.82 14.25
CA GLY A 306 -14.45 16.75 15.24
C GLY A 306 -14.70 15.35 15.74
N ALA A 307 -15.72 15.24 16.59
CA ALA A 307 -16.15 13.98 17.17
C ALA A 307 -17.67 13.83 17.06
N GLU A 308 -18.15 12.60 16.99
CA GLU A 308 -19.58 12.27 17.03
C GLU A 308 -19.79 11.12 18.02
N GLY A 309 -20.63 11.35 19.03
CA GLY A 309 -21.06 10.31 19.95
C GLY A 309 -22.22 9.53 19.35
N PHE A 310 -22.13 8.20 19.31
CA PHE A 310 -23.23 7.34 18.93
C PHE A 310 -23.36 6.14 19.87
N ARG A 311 -24.60 5.68 20.12
CA ARG A 311 -24.84 4.47 20.92
C ARG A 311 -24.87 3.25 20.03
N GLY A 312 -23.84 2.42 20.10
CA GLY A 312 -23.82 1.10 19.46
C GLY A 312 -24.53 0.03 20.30
N PRO A 313 -24.63 -1.22 19.80
CA PRO A 313 -25.11 -2.37 20.57
C PRO A 313 -24.23 -2.69 21.78
N ARG A 314 -22.94 -2.33 21.72
CA ARG A 314 -21.92 -2.62 22.73
C ARG A 314 -21.66 -1.48 23.72
N GLY A 315 -22.43 -0.40 23.68
CA GLY A 315 -22.26 0.78 24.54
C GLY A 315 -22.13 2.09 23.77
N THR A 316 -21.76 3.15 24.48
CA THR A 316 -21.47 4.46 23.88
C THR A 316 -20.12 4.42 23.17
N LEU A 317 -20.14 4.82 21.91
CA LEU A 317 -18.97 4.93 21.04
C LEU A 317 -18.77 6.41 20.68
N LEU A 318 -17.51 6.82 20.59
CA LEU A 318 -17.11 8.13 20.08
C LEU A 318 -16.39 7.91 18.76
N ARG A 319 -16.93 8.43 17.66
CA ARG A 319 -16.25 8.50 16.38
C ARG A 319 -15.47 9.80 16.30
N LEU A 320 -14.18 9.74 16.03
CA LEU A 320 -13.35 10.91 15.76
C LEU A 320 -13.06 10.99 14.27
N TRP A 321 -13.11 12.19 13.71
CA TRP A 321 -12.85 12.48 12.31
C TRP A 321 -11.55 13.27 12.17
N PHE A 322 -10.74 12.92 11.19
CA PHE A 322 -9.46 13.55 10.91
C PHE A 322 -9.31 13.84 9.42
N VAL A 323 -8.54 14.87 9.09
CA VAL A 323 -8.03 15.12 7.74
C VAL A 323 -6.51 15.07 7.74
N GLN A 324 -5.94 14.47 6.71
CA GLN A 324 -4.52 14.52 6.44
C GLN A 324 -4.23 15.74 5.56
N PRO A 325 -3.55 16.79 6.07
CA PRO A 325 -3.40 18.05 5.33
C PRO A 325 -2.55 17.90 4.07
N GLU A 326 -1.61 16.96 4.03
CA GLU A 326 -0.73 16.76 2.88
C GLU A 326 -1.45 16.11 1.68
N THR A 327 -2.47 15.29 1.93
CA THR A 327 -3.16 14.50 0.90
C THR A 327 -4.63 14.89 0.72
N GLY A 328 -5.20 15.65 1.67
CA GLY A 328 -6.64 15.88 1.77
C GLY A 328 -7.43 14.63 2.17
N GLY A 329 -6.77 13.55 2.58
CA GLY A 329 -7.41 12.29 2.93
C GLY A 329 -8.24 12.38 4.21
N PHE A 330 -9.46 11.84 4.18
CA PHE A 330 -10.33 11.75 5.35
C PHE A 330 -10.15 10.43 6.08
N HIS A 331 -9.95 10.50 7.39
CA HIS A 331 -9.74 9.35 8.26
C HIS A 331 -10.73 9.41 9.42
N HIS A 332 -11.09 8.25 9.98
CA HIS A 332 -11.90 8.20 11.19
C HIS A 332 -11.46 7.04 12.10
N THR A 333 -11.64 7.21 13.40
CA THR A 333 -11.50 6.12 14.37
C THR A 333 -12.69 6.08 15.30
N SER A 334 -12.94 4.95 15.95
CA SER A 334 -14.04 4.80 16.92
C SER A 334 -13.51 4.25 18.23
N ILE A 335 -13.78 4.96 19.31
CA ILE A 335 -13.37 4.61 20.68
C ILE A 335 -14.62 4.19 21.44
N GLY A 336 -14.60 3.01 22.07
CA GLY A 336 -15.72 2.50 22.88
C GLY A 336 -15.34 2.24 24.32
N ARG A 337 -16.27 2.51 25.25
CA ARG A 337 -16.20 1.99 26.63
C ARG A 337 -17.06 0.73 26.75
N ALA A 338 -16.48 -0.34 27.29
CA ALA A 338 -17.24 -1.46 27.83
C ALA A 338 -17.56 -1.17 29.32
N GLY A 339 -18.78 -0.72 29.63
CA GLY A 339 -19.23 -0.54 31.02
C GLY A 339 -20.42 0.42 31.17
N PRO A 340 -21.29 0.24 32.19
CA PRO A 340 -22.37 1.17 32.48
C PRO A 340 -21.79 2.49 32.98
N SER A 341 -22.17 3.60 32.34
CA SER A 341 -21.68 4.94 32.68
C SER A 341 -22.48 5.52 33.84
N PRO A 342 -21.84 6.02 34.91
CA PRO A 342 -22.30 7.20 35.60
C PRO A 342 -21.40 8.38 35.18
N VAL A 343 -22.03 9.45 34.72
CA VAL A 343 -21.46 10.80 34.51
C VAL A 343 -20.47 10.97 33.33
N SER A 344 -20.83 11.88 32.42
CA SER A 344 -20.02 12.35 31.29
C SER A 344 -18.78 13.09 31.79
N PRO A 345 -17.55 12.72 31.39
CA PRO A 345 -16.36 13.52 31.68
C PRO A 345 -16.11 14.62 30.63
N TRP A 346 -17.01 14.80 29.66
CA TRP A 346 -16.84 15.78 28.57
C TRP A 346 -17.95 16.84 28.54
N PRO A 347 -18.17 17.63 29.61
CA PRO A 347 -19.15 18.71 29.57
C PRO A 347 -18.76 19.88 28.66
N HIS A 348 -17.52 19.94 28.13
CA HIS A 348 -17.03 21.13 27.42
C HIS A 348 -16.77 20.97 25.92
N ILE A 349 -17.06 19.82 25.30
CA ILE A 349 -16.81 19.64 23.84
C ILE A 349 -18.01 20.07 22.99
N PHE A 350 -19.22 20.15 23.54
CA PHE A 350 -20.45 20.34 22.75
C PHE A 350 -21.36 21.51 23.16
N ASP A 351 -20.94 22.39 24.07
CA ASP A 351 -21.68 23.63 24.34
C ASP A 351 -21.23 24.73 23.38
N GLY A 352 -21.63 24.57 22.12
CA GLY A 352 -21.35 25.51 21.03
C GLY A 352 -22.51 25.54 20.04
N THR A 353 -23.71 25.90 20.50
CA THR A 353 -24.80 26.29 19.61
C THR A 353 -24.47 27.65 18.99
N CYS A 354 -23.66 27.65 17.92
CA CYS A 354 -23.51 28.82 17.07
C CYS A 354 -24.80 29.02 16.26
N SER A 355 -25.68 29.91 16.72
CA SER A 355 -26.72 30.50 15.87
C SER A 355 -26.08 31.45 14.84
N PRO A 356 -26.64 31.55 13.62
CA PRO A 356 -26.07 32.40 12.58
C PRO A 356 -26.36 33.89 12.86
N HIS A 357 -25.27 34.65 12.98
CA HIS A 357 -25.08 36.07 12.68
C HIS A 357 -26.18 37.11 13.04
N SER A 358 -25.87 37.92 14.06
CA SER A 358 -26.24 39.35 14.12
C SER A 358 -24.93 40.17 14.23
N PRO A 359 -24.72 41.23 13.43
CA PRO A 359 -23.42 41.88 13.27
C PRO A 359 -23.26 43.10 14.20
N ASP A 360 -23.57 42.99 15.49
CA ASP A 360 -23.35 44.09 16.44
C ASP A 360 -23.11 43.57 17.86
N ALA A 361 -21.87 43.17 18.16
CA ALA A 361 -21.36 43.14 19.53
C ALA A 361 -19.84 43.26 19.55
N ARG A 362 -19.39 44.29 20.26
CA ARG A 362 -18.00 44.73 20.38
C ARG A 362 -17.15 43.71 21.15
N HIS A 363 -15.85 43.83 20.94
CA HIS A 363 -14.76 43.05 21.51
C HIS A 363 -15.01 42.49 22.93
N SER A 364 -14.97 41.17 23.05
CA SER A 364 -14.41 40.52 24.24
C SER A 364 -13.54 39.34 23.79
N ALA A 365 -12.27 39.42 24.13
CA ALA A 365 -11.26 38.43 23.79
C ALA A 365 -11.50 37.15 24.60
N CYS A 366 -12.00 36.10 23.95
CA CYS A 366 -11.98 34.75 24.53
C CYS A 366 -10.61 34.12 24.25
N THR A 367 -9.65 34.40 25.15
CA THR A 367 -8.34 33.75 25.18
C THR A 367 -8.44 32.48 26.02
N SER A 368 -8.95 31.39 25.44
CA SER A 368 -8.74 30.06 26.01
C SER A 368 -7.86 29.26 25.05
N ARG A 369 -6.55 29.28 25.30
CA ARG A 369 -5.62 28.28 24.76
C ARG A 369 -6.01 26.93 25.35
N SER A 370 -6.72 26.11 24.60
CA SER A 370 -6.78 24.68 24.89
C SER A 370 -5.45 24.06 24.44
N THR A 371 -4.57 23.83 25.40
CA THR A 371 -3.42 22.95 25.21
C THR A 371 -3.96 21.53 25.02
N TRP A 372 -3.99 21.08 23.77
CA TRP A 372 -4.11 19.67 23.47
C TRP A 372 -2.86 18.96 24.00
N PRO A 373 -2.96 17.86 24.74
CA PRO A 373 -1.79 17.01 24.92
C PRO A 373 -1.37 16.54 23.52
N GLU A 374 -0.10 16.75 23.17
CA GLU A 374 0.53 16.12 22.01
C GLU A 374 0.38 14.62 22.17
N ALA A 375 -0.67 14.06 21.58
CA ALA A 375 -0.80 12.63 21.40
C ALA A 375 0.16 12.28 20.26
N VAL A 376 1.39 11.92 20.65
CA VAL A 376 2.33 11.23 19.78
C VAL A 376 1.70 9.87 19.47
N PHE A 377 1.26 9.69 18.23
CA PHE A 377 0.80 8.41 17.68
C PHE A 377 1.87 7.84 16.77
#